data_AF-A0A318D5I6-F1
#
_entry.id   AF-A0A318D5I6-F1
#
_cell.length_a   1.000
_cell.length_b   1.000
_cell.length_c   1.000
_cell.angle_alpha   90.00
_cell.angle_beta   90.00
_cell.angle_gamma   90.00
#
_symmetry.space_group_name_H-M   'P 1'
#
loop_
_entity.id
_entity.type
_entity.pdbx_description
1 polymer ?
#
loop_
_entity_poly.entity_id
_entity_poly.type
_entity_poly.pdbx_seq_one_letter_code
_entity_poly.pdbx_strand_id
1 'polypeptide(L)'
;MQSDTASLTKLHILEALLQKGYKSDLVGKALNKLVELELAKLKRELTEIETGIERLEAKYDMNSEEFAEKFHAGLADDSADNIEWISFLDMRTALFQRIRLLQEESS
;
A
#
# COMPACT_ATOMS: atom_id res chain seq x y z
N MET A 1 -16.10 6.62 -7.80
CA MET A 1 -17.35 6.73 -6.99
C MET A 1 -18.46 5.78 -7.44
N GLN A 2 -19.09 5.87 -8.62
CA GLN A 2 -20.17 4.89 -8.98
C GLN A 2 -19.65 3.45 -9.24
N SER A 3 -18.41 3.32 -9.73
CA SER A 3 -17.73 2.03 -10.00
C SER A 3 -17.50 1.19 -8.74
N ASP A 4 -17.15 1.85 -7.64
CA ASP A 4 -16.60 1.19 -6.46
C ASP A 4 -17.74 0.59 -5.62
N THR A 5 -18.88 1.30 -5.53
CA THR A 5 -20.10 0.81 -4.89
C THR A 5 -20.68 -0.40 -5.63
N ALA A 6 -20.69 -0.38 -6.97
CA ALA A 6 -21.20 -1.50 -7.76
C ALA A 6 -20.31 -2.75 -7.62
N SER A 7 -18.99 -2.57 -7.54
CA SER A 7 -18.04 -3.67 -7.33
C SER A 7 -18.16 -4.25 -5.92
N LEU A 8 -18.32 -3.40 -4.91
CA LEU A 8 -18.53 -3.82 -3.52
C LEU A 8 -19.81 -4.65 -3.37
N THR A 9 -20.91 -4.24 -4.00
CA THR A 9 -22.17 -5.01 -4.00
C THR A 9 -21.97 -6.41 -4.60
N LYS A 10 -21.20 -6.54 -5.68
CA LYS A 10 -20.90 -7.84 -6.29
C LYS A 10 -20.07 -8.74 -5.36
N LEU A 11 -19.11 -8.17 -4.64
CA LEU A 11 -18.33 -8.91 -3.64
C LEU A 11 -19.22 -9.44 -2.50
N HIS A 12 -20.13 -8.63 -1.97
CA HIS A 12 -21.08 -9.07 -0.93
C HIS A 12 -21.99 -10.20 -1.41
N ILE A 13 -22.40 -10.19 -2.68
CA ILE A 13 -23.19 -11.29 -3.26
C ILE A 13 -22.36 -12.59 -3.29
N LEU A 14 -21.11 -12.51 -3.74
CA LEU A 14 -20.21 -13.68 -3.78
C LEU A 14 -19.94 -14.22 -2.37
N GLU A 15 -19.69 -13.33 -1.41
CA GLU A 15 -19.53 -13.68 0.00
C GLU A 15 -20.76 -14.43 0.53
N ALA A 16 -21.97 -13.88 0.33
CA ALA A 16 -23.21 -14.50 0.78
C ALA A 16 -23.47 -15.86 0.12
N LEU A 17 -23.06 -16.05 -1.14
CA LEU A 17 -23.15 -17.35 -1.81
C LEU A 17 -22.18 -18.36 -1.18
N LEU A 18 -20.92 -17.98 -0.99
CA LEU A 18 -19.88 -18.83 -0.38
C LEU A 18 -20.28 -19.26 1.04
N GLN A 19 -20.81 -18.34 1.86
CA GLN A 19 -21.32 -18.63 3.21
C GLN A 19 -22.47 -19.64 3.21
N LYS A 20 -23.30 -19.67 2.17
CA LYS A 20 -24.40 -20.64 2.00
C LYS A 20 -23.95 -21.99 1.43
N GLY A 21 -22.64 -22.22 1.30
CA GLY A 21 -22.07 -23.48 0.82
C GLY A 21 -21.96 -23.60 -0.69
N TYR A 22 -22.17 -22.50 -1.44
CA TYR A 22 -21.84 -22.47 -2.86
C TYR A 22 -20.34 -22.69 -3.04
N LYS A 23 -19.95 -23.64 -3.90
CA LYS A 23 -18.56 -23.92 -4.24
C LYS A 23 -18.32 -23.61 -5.70
N SER A 24 -17.32 -22.79 -5.97
CA SER A 24 -16.91 -22.46 -7.33
C SER A 24 -15.42 -22.24 -7.40
N ASP A 25 -14.72 -23.19 -8.01
CA ASP A 25 -13.28 -23.10 -8.24
C ASP A 25 -12.92 -21.88 -9.09
N LEU A 26 -13.82 -21.50 -10.01
CA LEU A 26 -13.64 -20.31 -10.84
C LEU A 26 -13.65 -19.05 -9.98
N VAL A 27 -14.60 -18.92 -9.05
CA VAL A 27 -14.68 -17.77 -8.14
C VAL A 27 -13.44 -17.72 -7.25
N GLY A 28 -13.04 -18.84 -6.65
CA GLY A 28 -11.84 -18.90 -5.82
C GLY A 28 -10.56 -18.50 -6.57
N LYS A 29 -10.35 -19.06 -7.78
CA LYS A 29 -9.20 -18.70 -8.63
C LYS A 29 -9.22 -17.23 -9.05
N ALA A 30 -10.40 -16.69 -9.38
CA ALA A 30 -10.53 -15.30 -9.78
C ALA A 30 -10.21 -14.33 -8.62
N LEU A 31 -10.73 -14.60 -7.42
CA LEU A 31 -10.46 -13.78 -6.24
C LEU A 31 -8.97 -13.82 -5.86
N ASN A 32 -8.36 -15.00 -5.82
CA ASN A 32 -6.92 -15.14 -5.58
C ASN A 32 -6.12 -14.34 -6.62
N LYS A 33 -6.51 -14.43 -7.90
CA LYS A 33 -5.80 -13.71 -8.95
C LYS A 33 -5.91 -12.20 -8.80
N LEU A 34 -7.07 -11.69 -8.39
CA LEU A 34 -7.27 -10.27 -8.13
C LEU A 34 -6.37 -9.80 -6.99
N VAL A 35 -6.31 -10.54 -5.88
CA VAL A 35 -5.45 -10.21 -4.74
C VAL A 35 -3.97 -10.23 -5.13
N GLU A 36 -3.53 -11.25 -5.87
CA GLU A 36 -2.14 -11.32 -6.38
C GLU A 36 -1.77 -10.10 -7.22
N LEU A 37 -2.67 -9.66 -8.11
CA LEU A 37 -2.42 -8.53 -9.01
C LEU A 37 -2.33 -7.21 -8.25
N GLU A 38 -3.24 -6.97 -7.31
CA GLU A 38 -3.21 -5.76 -6.47
C GLU A 38 -1.96 -5.74 -5.59
N LEU A 39 -1.60 -6.87 -4.98
CA LEU A 39 -0.41 -6.99 -4.16
C LEU A 39 0.87 -6.78 -4.99
N ALA A 40 0.95 -7.32 -6.21
CA ALA A 40 2.07 -7.08 -7.11
C ALA A 40 2.17 -5.62 -7.58
N LYS A 41 1.04 -4.91 -7.70
CA LYS A 41 1.04 -3.47 -7.99
C LYS A 41 1.57 -2.67 -6.82
N LEU A 42 1.05 -2.89 -5.61
CA LEU A 42 1.48 -2.19 -4.40
C LEU A 42 2.95 -2.42 -4.08
N LYS A 43 3.46 -3.64 -4.28
CA LYS A 43 4.89 -3.94 -4.09
C LYS A 43 5.78 -3.19 -5.07
N ARG A 44 5.36 -3.03 -6.33
CA ARG A 44 6.12 -2.25 -7.32
C ARG A 44 6.17 -0.77 -6.94
N GLU A 45 5.04 -0.20 -6.54
CA GLU A 45 4.97 1.18 -6.04
C GLU A 45 5.85 1.37 -4.80
N LEU A 46 5.85 0.40 -3.88
CA LEU A 46 6.70 0.42 -2.69
C LEU A 46 8.19 0.45 -3.07
N THR A 47 8.63 -0.38 -4.02
CA THR A 47 10.02 -0.39 -4.48
C THR A 47 10.45 0.94 -5.09
N GLU A 48 9.56 1.62 -5.82
CA GLU A 48 9.84 2.95 -6.38
C GLU A 48 10.03 4.00 -5.27
N ILE A 49 9.19 3.96 -4.23
CA ILE A 49 9.29 4.85 -3.07
C ILE A 49 10.55 4.56 -2.26
N GLU A 50 10.86 3.28 -2.01
CA GLU A 50 12.07 2.87 -1.30
C GLU A 50 13.33 3.36 -2.02
N THR A 51 13.37 3.28 -3.35
CA THR A 51 14.47 3.84 -4.16
C THR A 51 14.58 5.36 -3.99
N GLY A 52 13.45 6.07 -3.90
CA GLY A 52 13.41 7.52 -3.65
C GLY A 52 13.96 7.88 -2.27
N ILE A 53 13.59 7.10 -1.26
CA ILE A 53 14.07 7.23 0.12
C ILE A 53 15.58 6.99 0.19
N GLU A 54 16.08 5.88 -0.36
CA GLU A 54 17.51 5.54 -0.35
C GLU A 54 18.37 6.64 -1.01
N ARG A 55 17.86 7.26 -2.08
CA ARG A 55 18.52 8.39 -2.74
C ARG A 55 18.67 9.59 -1.81
N LEU A 56 17.61 9.92 -1.06
CA LEU A 56 17.62 11.04 -0.12
C LEU A 56 18.48 10.72 1.10
N GLU A 57 18.40 9.51 1.63
CA GLU A 57 19.26 9.03 2.72
C GLU A 57 20.75 9.16 2.37
N ALA A 58 21.12 8.73 1.16
CA ALA A 58 22.49 8.85 0.67
C ALA A 58 22.90 10.32 0.40
N LYS A 59 21.98 11.17 -0.09
CA LYS A 59 22.26 12.59 -0.36
C LYS A 59 22.55 13.38 0.91
N TYR A 60 21.83 13.08 1.99
CA TYR A 60 21.91 13.80 3.25
C TYR A 60 22.74 13.09 4.33
N ASP A 61 23.28 11.91 4.04
CA ASP A 61 24.02 11.05 4.99
C ASP A 61 23.23 10.86 6.30
N MET A 62 21.93 10.61 6.16
CA MET A 62 20.98 10.59 7.26
C MET A 62 19.92 9.53 6.98
N ASN A 63 19.59 8.70 7.97
CA ASN A 63 18.50 7.74 7.81
C ASN A 63 17.13 8.43 7.95
N SER A 64 16.08 7.79 7.41
CA SER A 64 14.73 8.33 7.42
C SER A 64 14.11 8.52 8.82
N GLU A 65 14.54 7.73 9.81
CA GLU A 65 14.03 7.85 11.19
C GLU A 65 14.53 9.15 11.82
N GLU A 66 15.84 9.41 11.71
CA GLU A 66 16.46 10.65 12.16
C GLU A 66 15.90 11.87 11.40
N PHE A 67 15.70 11.75 10.09
CA PHE A 67 15.09 12.81 9.30
C PHE A 67 13.67 13.13 9.78
N ALA A 68 12.82 12.12 9.98
CA ALA A 68 11.44 12.31 10.41
C ALA A 68 11.36 13.01 11.78
N GLU A 69 12.22 12.62 12.73
CA GLU A 69 12.31 13.30 14.03
C GLU A 69 12.67 14.78 13.87
N LYS A 70 13.67 15.11 13.04
CA LYS A 70 14.07 16.52 12.77
C LYS A 70 12.96 17.30 12.08
N PHE A 71 12.29 16.69 11.10
CA PHE A 71 11.19 17.32 10.38
C PHE A 71 10.02 17.67 11.31
N HIS A 72 9.60 16.73 12.16
CA HIS A 72 8.52 16.96 13.12
C HIS A 72 8.90 17.92 14.26
N ALA A 73 10.19 18.02 14.60
CA ALA A 73 10.69 19.01 15.54
C ALA A 73 10.79 20.43 14.95
N GLY A 74 10.47 20.62 13.66
CA GLY A 74 10.62 21.91 12.95
C GLY A 74 12.08 22.31 12.72
N LEU A 75 12.99 21.33 12.73
CA LEU A 75 14.43 21.52 12.51
C LEU A 75 14.82 21.28 11.04
N ALA A 76 13.91 20.76 10.22
CA ALA A 76 14.07 20.65 8.78
C ALA A 76 13.56 21.91 8.10
N ASP A 77 14.22 22.35 7.03
CA ASP A 77 13.74 23.47 6.21
C ASP A 77 12.63 23.02 5.23
N ASP A 78 11.97 23.99 4.61
CA ASP A 78 10.92 23.74 3.60
C ASP A 78 11.52 23.43 2.21
N SER A 79 12.71 22.82 2.15
CA SER A 79 13.30 22.42 0.88
C SER A 79 12.43 21.38 0.18
N ALA A 80 12.46 21.39 -1.15
CA ALA A 80 11.72 20.44 -1.96
C ALA A 80 12.05 18.99 -1.58
N ASP A 81 13.31 18.70 -1.27
CA ASP A 81 13.78 17.40 -0.81
C ASP A 81 13.14 16.99 0.52
N ASN A 82 13.04 17.88 1.52
CA ASN A 82 12.43 17.52 2.81
C ASN A 82 10.92 17.24 2.66
N ILE A 83 10.23 18.02 1.83
CA ILE A 83 8.82 17.80 1.52
C ILE A 83 8.61 16.50 0.73
N GLU A 84 9.50 16.20 -0.23
CA GLU A 84 9.49 14.93 -0.97
C GLU A 84 9.74 13.75 -0.02
N TRP A 85 10.73 13.86 0.86
CA TRP A 85 11.12 12.80 1.77
C TRP A 85 10.00 12.44 2.74
N ILE A 86 9.41 13.41 3.43
CA ILE A 86 8.30 13.12 4.36
C ILE A 86 7.10 12.50 3.62
N SER A 87 6.82 12.97 2.39
CA SER A 87 5.78 12.39 1.54
C SER A 87 6.07 10.92 1.20
N PHE A 88 7.32 10.57 0.90
CA PHE A 88 7.70 9.17 0.68
C PHE A 88 7.53 8.31 1.93
N LEU A 89 7.85 8.83 3.13
CA LEU A 89 7.66 8.08 4.38
C LEU A 89 6.17 7.82 4.67
N ASP A 90 5.31 8.81 4.44
CA ASP A 90 3.86 8.68 4.58
C ASP A 90 3.30 7.66 3.58
N MET A 91 3.71 7.77 2.31
CA MET A 91 3.27 6.85 1.26
C MET A 91 3.75 5.41 1.52
N ARG A 92 5.01 5.23 1.93
CA ARG A 92 5.56 3.93 2.34
C ARG A 92 4.71 3.29 3.45
N THR A 93 4.36 4.07 4.46
CA THR A 93 3.52 3.61 5.58
C THR A 93 2.13 3.17 5.09
N ALA A 94 1.49 3.98 4.24
CA ALA A 94 0.20 3.66 3.66
C ALA A 94 0.23 2.38 2.79
N LEU A 95 1.30 2.19 2.01
CA LEU A 95 1.49 0.98 1.21
C LEU A 95 1.70 -0.26 2.08
N PHE A 96 2.51 -0.18 3.14
CA PHE A 96 2.68 -1.30 4.06
C PHE A 96 1.36 -1.72 4.71
N GLN A 97 0.51 -0.76 5.12
CA GLN A 97 -0.80 -1.06 5.68
C GLN A 97 -1.70 -1.81 4.66
N ARG A 98 -1.73 -1.36 3.40
CA ARG A 98 -2.52 -2.00 2.33
C ARG A 98 -2.01 -3.39 1.97
N ILE A 99 -0.69 -3.55 1.86
CA ILE A 99 -0.05 -4.84 1.58
C ILE A 99 -0.37 -5.83 2.71
N ARG A 100 -0.23 -5.39 3.96
CA ARG A 100 -0.54 -6.21 5.13
C ARG A 100 -1.98 -6.70 5.11
N LEU A 101 -2.93 -5.81 4.84
CA LEU A 101 -4.36 -6.17 4.76
C LEU A 101 -4.62 -7.25 3.70
N LEU A 102 -4.01 -7.14 2.51
CA LEU A 102 -4.18 -8.15 1.45
C LEU A 102 -3.51 -9.49 1.78
N GLN A 103 -2.46 -9.50 2.61
CA GLN A 103 -1.74 -10.70 3.01
C GLN A 103 -2.43 -11.44 4.17
N GLU A 104 -3.02 -10.72 5.11
CA GLU A 104 -3.79 -11.28 6.23
C GLU A 104 -5.03 -12.05 5.70
N GLU A 105 -5.64 -11.58 4.62
CA GLU A 105 -6.79 -12.24 3.94
C GLU A 105 -6.39 -13.42 3.03
N SER A 106 -5.09 -13.58 2.75
CA SER A 106 -4.56 -14.65 1.88
C SER A 106 -3.97 -15.84 2.67
N SER A 107 -4.01 -15.79 4.00
CA SER A 107 -3.43 -16.79 4.93
C SER A 107 -4.50 -17.73 5.47
#